data_AF-A0A946UCL4-F1
#
_entry.id   AF-A0A946UCL4-F1
#
_cell.length_a   1.000
_cell.length_b   1.000
_cell.length_c   1.000
_cell.angle_alpha   90.00
_cell.angle_beta   90.00
_cell.angle_gamma   90.00
#
_symmetry.space_group_name_H-M   'P 1'
#
loop_
_entity.id
_entity.type
_entity.pdbx_description
1 polymer ?
#
loop_
_entity_poly.entity_id
_entity_poly.type
_entity_poly.pdbx_seq_one_letter_code
_entity_poly.pdbx_strand_id
1 'polypeptide(L)'
;MAAARLTLFRLLPVLFVAAGAMTYIAWVEGDDGFIARNLLPVALLVLLALVTLLKGGGSWTGAGWRWPLGTLGFAIPALGLTLYLHYGFAADLDGMVSDAPYPRQLFRFLPAYTTVAGAIGFAIGWIAGRNV
;
A
#
# COMPACT_ATOMS: atom_id res chain seq x y z
N MET A 1 -5.10 -0.16 -28.53
CA MET A 1 -6.21 -0.86 -27.85
C MET A 1 -5.78 -2.09 -27.04
N ALA A 2 -4.88 -2.95 -27.54
CA ALA A 2 -4.41 -4.14 -26.80
C ALA A 2 -3.72 -3.82 -25.46
N ALA A 3 -2.81 -2.83 -25.43
CA ALA A 3 -2.07 -2.46 -24.21
C ALA A 3 -2.97 -1.94 -23.08
N ALA A 4 -3.95 -1.10 -23.38
CA ALA A 4 -4.89 -0.58 -22.37
C ALA A 4 -5.73 -1.70 -21.74
N ARG A 5 -6.20 -2.66 -22.56
CA ARG A 5 -6.94 -3.84 -22.07
C ARG A 5 -6.06 -4.72 -21.19
N LEU A 6 -4.80 -4.94 -21.58
CA LEU A 6 -3.83 -5.71 -20.79
C LEU A 6 -3.51 -5.03 -19.46
N THR A 7 -3.29 -3.71 -19.45
CA THR A 7 -3.09 -2.92 -18.23
C THR A 7 -4.27 -3.11 -17.27
N LEU A 8 -5.50 -2.90 -17.74
CA LEU A 8 -6.68 -3.04 -16.89
C LEU A 8 -6.78 -4.46 -16.30
N PHE A 9 -6.64 -5.49 -17.14
CA PHE A 9 -6.73 -6.88 -16.70
C PHE A 9 -5.65 -7.24 -15.66
N ARG A 10 -4.41 -6.78 -15.87
CA ARG A 10 -3.28 -7.05 -14.94
C ARG A 10 -3.30 -6.19 -13.68
N LEU A 11 -4.07 -5.10 -13.68
CA LEU A 11 -4.32 -4.29 -12.50
C LEU A 11 -5.41 -4.90 -11.60
N LEU A 12 -6.31 -5.75 -12.13
CA LEU A 12 -7.40 -6.35 -11.36
C LEU A 12 -6.97 -7.05 -10.06
N PRO A 13 -5.90 -7.87 -10.02
CA PRO A 13 -5.47 -8.47 -8.76
C PRO A 13 -5.05 -7.44 -7.71
N VAL A 14 -4.41 -6.35 -8.14
CA VAL A 14 -4.02 -5.25 -7.24
C VAL A 14 -5.25 -4.51 -6.73
N LEU A 15 -6.23 -4.25 -7.59
CA LEU A 15 -7.49 -3.62 -7.19
C LEU A 15 -8.28 -4.48 -6.22
N PHE A 16 -8.30 -5.80 -6.42
CA PHE A 16 -8.96 -6.73 -5.51
C PHE A 16 -8.33 -6.70 -4.12
N VAL A 17 -7.00 -6.81 -4.02
CA VAL A 17 -6.28 -6.73 -2.74
C VAL A 17 -6.44 -5.35 -2.11
N ALA A 18 -6.35 -4.27 -2.90
CA ALA A 18 -6.53 -2.91 -2.43
C ALA A 18 -7.94 -2.69 -1.87
N ALA A 19 -8.98 -3.17 -2.55
CA ALA A 19 -10.35 -3.10 -2.06
C ALA A 19 -10.51 -3.85 -0.73
N GLY A 20 -9.97 -5.07 -0.63
CA GLY A 20 -9.98 -5.82 0.63
C GLY A 20 -9.27 -5.08 1.77
N ALA A 21 -8.10 -4.48 1.50
CA ALA A 21 -7.38 -3.65 2.47
C ALA A 21 -8.18 -2.41 2.89
N MET A 22 -8.78 -1.69 1.94
CA MET A 22 -9.61 -0.51 2.22
C MET A 22 -10.83 -0.88 3.07
N THR A 23 -11.53 -1.97 2.75
CA THR A 23 -12.67 -2.47 3.54
C THR A 23 -12.24 -2.84 4.95
N TYR A 24 -11.11 -3.53 5.09
CA TYR A 24 -10.57 -3.89 6.40
C TYR A 24 -10.22 -2.65 7.24
N ILE A 25 -9.52 -1.67 6.65
CA ILE A 25 -9.19 -0.40 7.31
C ILE A 25 -10.45 0.32 7.78
N ALA A 26 -11.44 0.47 6.89
CA ALA A 26 -12.70 1.12 7.22
C ALA A 26 -13.46 0.40 8.34
N TRP A 27 -13.43 -0.94 8.35
CA TRP A 27 -14.06 -1.74 9.40
C TRP A 27 -13.37 -1.57 10.76
N VAL A 28 -12.03 -1.56 10.81
CA VAL A 28 -11.27 -1.38 12.07
C VAL A 28 -11.42 0.03 12.62
N GLU A 29 -11.34 1.05 11.76
CA GLU A 29 -11.37 2.45 12.20
C GLU A 29 -12.77 2.95 12.59
N GLY A 30 -13.81 2.45 11.93
CA GLY A 30 -15.19 2.90 12.13
C GLY A 30 -15.43 4.37 11.74
N ASP A 31 -16.63 4.88 12.02
CA ASP A 31 -17.11 6.18 11.51
C ASP A 31 -16.33 7.40 12.02
N ASP A 32 -15.69 7.28 13.19
CA ASP A 32 -14.93 8.35 13.84
C ASP A 32 -13.42 8.33 13.51
N GLY A 33 -13.02 7.50 12.55
CA GLY A 33 -11.63 7.28 12.17
C GLY A 33 -11.00 8.35 11.29
N PHE A 34 -9.74 8.13 10.92
CA PHE A 34 -9.00 8.91 9.92
C PHE A 34 -8.97 8.18 8.57
N ILE A 35 -10.02 7.42 8.24
CA ILE A 35 -10.11 6.50 7.10
C ILE A 35 -9.54 7.11 5.83
N ALA A 36 -10.02 8.27 5.40
CA ALA A 36 -9.59 8.90 4.15
C ALA A 36 -8.05 9.08 4.06
N ARG A 37 -7.39 9.33 5.20
CA ARG A 37 -5.93 9.46 5.28
C ARG A 37 -5.25 8.10 5.31
N ASN A 38 -5.79 7.13 6.04
CA ASN A 38 -5.24 5.77 6.11
C ASN A 38 -5.45 4.95 4.84
N LEU A 39 -6.34 5.38 3.95
CA LEU A 39 -6.43 4.83 2.59
C LEU A 39 -5.34 5.36 1.65
N LEU A 40 -4.61 6.42 2.02
CA LEU A 40 -3.57 7.02 1.17
C LEU A 40 -2.47 6.03 0.74
N PRO A 41 -1.87 5.22 1.63
CA PRO A 41 -0.85 4.24 1.23
C PRO A 41 -1.40 3.22 0.22
N VAL A 42 -2.66 2.80 0.38
CA VAL A 42 -3.32 1.87 -0.54
C VAL A 42 -3.58 2.54 -1.89
N ALA A 43 -4.03 3.79 -1.90
CA ALA A 43 -4.25 4.55 -3.13
C ALA A 43 -2.92 4.79 -3.90
N LEU A 44 -1.85 5.11 -3.18
CA LEU A 44 -0.51 5.26 -3.76
C LEU A 44 0.01 3.94 -4.36
N LEU A 45 -0.24 2.81 -3.70
CA LEU A 45 0.09 1.49 -4.26
C LEU A 45 -0.65 1.24 -5.58
N VAL A 46 -1.96 1.49 -5.64
CA VAL A 46 -2.74 1.34 -6.88
C VAL A 46 -2.21 2.26 -7.97
N LEU A 47 -1.88 3.51 -7.65
CA LEU A 47 -1.29 4.45 -8.59
C LEU A 47 0.07 3.97 -9.12
N LEU A 48 0.95 3.50 -8.23
CA LEU A 48 2.27 2.96 -8.61
C LEU A 48 2.13 1.71 -9.49
N ALA A 49 1.23 0.80 -9.15
CA ALA A 49 0.91 -0.37 -9.98
C ALA A 49 0.43 0.04 -11.38
N LEU A 50 -0.48 1.00 -11.46
CA LEU A 50 -0.95 1.56 -12.73
C LEU A 50 0.20 2.16 -13.54
N VAL A 51 1.04 3.01 -12.92
CA VAL A 51 2.19 3.63 -13.58
C VAL A 51 3.17 2.57 -14.08
N THR A 52 3.48 1.56 -13.27
CA THR A 52 4.37 0.44 -13.64
C THR A 52 3.84 -0.28 -14.88
N LEU A 53 2.56 -0.62 -14.91
CA LEU A 53 1.94 -1.27 -16.07
C LEU A 53 1.90 -0.36 -17.29
N LEU A 54 1.59 0.93 -17.13
CA LEU A 54 1.58 1.90 -18.24
C LEU A 54 2.97 2.05 -18.86
N LYS A 55 4.02 2.18 -18.04
CA LYS A 55 5.40 2.28 -18.50
C LYS A 55 5.86 1.01 -19.21
N GLY A 56 5.41 -0.16 -18.75
CA GLY A 56 5.73 -1.44 -19.38
C GLY A 56 4.77 -1.87 -20.50
N GLY A 57 3.95 -0.99 -21.05
CA GLY A 57 3.03 -1.33 -22.16
C GLY A 57 1.97 -2.39 -21.81
N GLY A 58 1.56 -2.44 -20.55
CA GLY A 58 0.68 -3.44 -19.98
C GLY A 58 1.40 -4.66 -19.41
N SER A 59 2.74 -4.69 -19.41
CA SER A 59 3.56 -5.72 -18.74
C SER A 59 4.23 -5.17 -17.49
N TRP A 60 4.27 -5.97 -16.42
CA TRP A 60 4.94 -5.61 -15.16
C TRP A 60 6.44 -5.34 -15.35
N THR A 61 7.08 -6.07 -16.26
CA THR A 61 8.53 -5.99 -16.54
C THR A 61 8.83 -5.37 -17.91
N GLY A 62 7.82 -4.85 -18.62
CA GLY A 62 7.98 -4.35 -19.99
C GLY A 62 8.90 -3.14 -20.12
N ALA A 63 9.17 -2.43 -19.02
CA ALA A 63 10.13 -1.32 -18.94
C ALA A 63 11.35 -1.67 -18.06
N GLY A 64 11.70 -2.95 -17.97
CA GLY A 64 12.72 -3.47 -17.05
C GLY A 64 12.22 -3.64 -15.62
N TRP A 65 13.13 -3.96 -14.70
CA TRP A 65 12.79 -4.36 -13.34
C TRP A 65 12.66 -3.21 -12.33
N ARG A 66 13.11 -2.00 -12.66
CA ARG A 66 13.09 -0.85 -11.74
C ARG A 66 11.68 -0.48 -11.25
N TRP A 67 10.73 -0.40 -12.17
CA TRP A 67 9.33 -0.10 -11.85
C TRP A 67 8.65 -1.19 -11.01
N PRO A 68 8.63 -2.48 -11.40
CA PRO A 68 7.97 -3.51 -10.60
C PRO A 68 8.64 -3.71 -9.24
N LEU A 69 9.98 -3.68 -9.16
CA LEU A 69 10.67 -3.80 -7.86
C LEU A 69 10.48 -2.56 -7.00
N GLY A 70 10.41 -1.35 -7.57
CA GLY A 70 10.03 -0.14 -6.85
C GLY A 70 8.60 -0.25 -6.29
N THR A 71 7.63 -0.65 -7.11
CA THR A 71 6.23 -0.84 -6.66
C THR A 71 6.13 -1.90 -5.56
N LEU A 72 6.80 -3.04 -5.71
CA LEU A 72 6.83 -4.08 -4.69
C LEU A 72 7.50 -3.59 -3.40
N GLY A 73 8.63 -2.89 -3.55
CA GLY A 73 9.36 -2.27 -2.46
C GLY A 73 8.54 -1.23 -1.72
N PHE A 74 7.64 -0.49 -2.38
CA PHE A 74 6.65 0.36 -1.72
C PHE A 74 5.61 -0.47 -0.97
N ALA A 75 5.03 -1.47 -1.64
CA ALA A 75 3.90 -2.24 -1.16
C ALA A 75 4.18 -2.92 0.18
N ILE A 76 5.34 -3.58 0.31
CA ILE A 76 5.69 -4.37 1.49
C ILE A 76 5.64 -3.53 2.78
N PRO A 77 6.42 -2.45 2.93
CA PRO A 77 6.37 -1.62 4.13
C PRO A 77 5.09 -0.79 4.21
N ALA A 78 4.61 -0.18 3.12
CA ALA A 78 3.45 0.71 3.20
C ALA A 78 2.17 -0.04 3.54
N LEU A 79 1.86 -1.11 2.79
CA LEU A 79 0.65 -1.90 3.00
C LEU A 79 0.82 -2.84 4.20
N GLY A 80 1.97 -3.51 4.31
CA GLY A 80 2.25 -4.45 5.40
C GLY A 80 2.17 -3.79 6.77
N LEU A 81 2.83 -2.64 6.96
CA LEU A 81 2.79 -1.91 8.23
C LEU A 81 1.40 -1.31 8.50
N THR A 82 0.71 -0.82 7.46
CA THR A 82 -0.68 -0.33 7.61
C THR A 82 -1.58 -1.45 8.13
N LEU A 83 -1.61 -2.61 7.46
CA LEU A 83 -2.48 -3.72 7.84
C LEU A 83 -2.09 -4.32 9.19
N TYR A 84 -0.79 -4.46 9.46
CA TYR A 84 -0.30 -4.96 10.74
C TYR A 84 -0.75 -4.10 11.92
N LEU A 85 -0.67 -2.77 11.81
CA LEU A 85 -1.05 -1.88 12.89
C LEU A 85 -2.57 -1.75 13.06
N HIS A 86 -3.36 -1.89 11.98
CA HIS A 86 -4.82 -2.04 12.11
C HIS A 86 -5.19 -3.36 12.79
N TYR A 87 -4.49 -4.46 12.46
CA TYR A 87 -4.66 -5.73 13.15
C TYR A 87 -4.27 -5.64 14.63
N GLY A 88 -3.13 -5.03 14.94
CA GLY A 88 -2.69 -4.81 16.31
C GLY A 88 -3.69 -4.01 17.12
N PHE A 89 -4.27 -2.97 16.53
CA PHE A 89 -5.35 -2.22 17.15
C PHE A 89 -6.62 -3.07 17.35
N ALA A 90 -7.08 -3.79 16.33
CA ALA A 90 -8.31 -4.57 16.39
C ALA A 90 -8.24 -5.75 17.37
N ALA A 91 -7.06 -6.37 17.49
CA ALA A 91 -6.82 -7.50 18.39
C ALA A 91 -6.26 -7.09 19.75
N ASP A 92 -6.08 -5.78 20.00
CA ASP A 92 -5.45 -5.23 21.20
C ASP A 92 -4.09 -5.89 21.51
N LEU A 93 -3.27 -6.07 20.46
CA LEU A 93 -1.95 -6.69 20.58
C LEU A 93 -1.09 -5.91 21.57
N ASP A 94 -0.54 -6.61 22.55
CA ASP A 94 0.34 -6.05 23.58
C ASP A 94 -0.26 -4.79 24.26
N GLY A 95 -1.58 -4.73 24.41
CA GLY A 95 -2.29 -3.62 25.07
C GLY A 95 -2.34 -2.32 24.25
N MET A 96 -2.19 -2.39 22.92
CA MET A 96 -2.24 -1.23 22.03
C MET A 96 -3.49 -0.33 22.19
N VAL A 97 -4.60 -0.90 22.66
CA VAL A 97 -5.85 -0.20 22.97
C VAL A 97 -6.06 -0.11 24.48
N SER A 98 -5.91 -1.21 25.23
CA SER A 98 -6.18 -1.22 26.67
C SER A 98 -5.25 -0.34 27.51
N ASP A 99 -3.98 -0.23 27.11
CA ASP A 99 -2.92 0.38 27.91
C ASP A 99 -2.53 1.77 27.39
N ALA A 100 -3.03 2.16 26.22
CA ALA A 100 -2.75 3.44 25.61
C ALA A 100 -3.71 4.53 26.13
N PRO A 101 -3.19 5.70 26.59
CA PRO A 101 -4.05 6.83 26.97
C PRO A 101 -4.87 7.40 25.81
N TYR A 102 -4.36 7.29 24.58
CA TYR A 102 -4.99 7.84 23.36
C TYR A 102 -4.82 6.90 22.16
N PRO A 103 -5.44 5.70 22.16
CA PRO A 103 -5.14 4.65 21.20
C PRO A 103 -5.42 5.07 19.74
N ARG A 104 -6.46 5.89 19.53
CA ARG A 104 -6.84 6.40 18.19
C ARG A 104 -5.81 7.37 17.59
N GLN A 105 -4.86 7.91 18.36
CA GLN A 105 -3.80 8.76 17.79
C GLN A 105 -2.90 8.00 16.82
N LEU A 106 -2.81 6.67 16.93
CA LEU A 106 -2.13 5.82 15.95
C LEU A 106 -2.57 6.16 14.53
N PHE A 107 -3.87 6.13 14.25
CA PHE A 107 -4.46 6.38 12.93
C PHE A 107 -4.24 7.79 12.41
N ARG A 108 -3.96 8.76 13.28
CA ARG A 108 -3.63 10.12 12.87
C ARG A 108 -2.27 10.20 12.18
N PHE A 109 -1.29 9.44 12.67
CA PHE A 109 0.10 9.51 12.22
C PHE A 109 0.50 8.35 11.31
N LEU A 110 -0.23 7.24 11.39
CA LEU A 110 0.00 6.02 10.63
C LEU A 110 0.23 6.27 9.12
N PRO A 111 -0.57 7.09 8.40
CA PRO A 111 -0.38 7.30 6.97
C PRO A 111 0.99 7.90 6.63
N ALA A 112 1.49 8.80 7.47
CA ALA A 112 2.78 9.44 7.24
C ALA A 112 3.91 8.41 7.39
N TYR A 113 3.88 7.62 8.46
CA TYR A 113 4.90 6.58 8.69
C TYR A 113 4.89 5.51 7.60
N THR A 114 3.72 5.00 7.24
CA THR A 114 3.60 3.92 6.26
C THR A 114 3.91 4.40 4.85
N THR A 115 3.54 5.63 4.49
CA THR A 115 3.90 6.24 3.20
C THR A 115 5.40 6.51 3.09
N VAL A 116 6.04 7.02 4.15
CA VAL A 116 7.49 7.26 4.15
C VAL A 116 8.26 5.94 4.10
N ALA A 117 7.87 4.95 4.90
CA ALA A 117 8.46 3.61 4.83
C ALA A 117 8.28 3.00 3.43
N GLY A 118 7.10 3.19 2.83
CA GLY A 118 6.81 2.91 1.42
C GLY A 118 7.79 3.57 0.46
N ALA A 119 8.00 4.88 0.58
CA ALA A 119 8.88 5.62 -0.31
C ALA A 119 10.34 5.15 -0.21
N ILE A 120 10.81 4.82 0.99
CA ILE A 120 12.14 4.23 1.22
C ILE A 120 12.23 2.87 0.53
N GLY A 121 11.25 2.00 0.74
CA GLY A 121 11.20 0.69 0.10
C GLY A 121 11.13 0.78 -1.43
N PHE A 122 10.39 1.76 -1.97
CA PHE A 122 10.38 2.07 -3.40
C PHE A 122 11.78 2.42 -3.90
N ALA A 123 12.48 3.32 -3.21
CA ALA A 123 13.83 3.74 -3.60
C ALA A 123 14.81 2.56 -3.62
N ILE A 124 14.73 1.67 -2.62
CA ILE A 124 15.55 0.45 -2.56
C ILE A 124 15.25 -0.46 -3.76
N GLY A 125 13.96 -0.78 -4.00
CA GLY A 125 13.55 -1.63 -5.12
C GLY A 125 13.94 -1.04 -6.48
N TRP A 126 13.83 0.28 -6.61
CA TRP A 126 14.22 1.02 -7.82
C TRP A 126 15.73 0.98 -8.10
N ILE A 127 16.56 1.04 -7.05
CA ILE A 127 18.02 0.89 -7.16
C ILE A 127 18.37 -0.55 -7.49
N ALA A 128 17.80 -1.52 -6.78
CA ALA A 128 18.05 -2.94 -7.00
C ALA A 128 17.68 -3.37 -8.44
N GLY A 129 16.54 -2.90 -8.95
CA GLY A 129 16.09 -3.23 -10.30
C GLY A 129 16.90 -2.64 -11.44
N ARG A 130 17.97 -1.87 -11.18
CA ARG A 130 18.95 -1.49 -12.21
C ARG A 130 19.84 -2.65 -12.64
N ASN A 131 20.01 -3.65 -11.77
CA ASN A 131 20.98 -4.72 -11.92
C ASN A 131 20.34 -6.08 -12.26
N VAL A 132 19.07 -6.08 -12.66
CA VAL A 132 18.29 -7.27 -13.07
C VAL A 132 17.90 -7.09 -14.52
#